data_AF-A0A932HTQ8-F1
#
_entry.id   AF-A0A932HTQ8-F1
#
_cell.length_a   1.000
_cell.length_b   1.000
_cell.length_c   1.000
_cell.angle_alpha   90.00
_cell.angle_beta   90.00
_cell.angle_gamma   90.00
#
_symmetry.space_group_name_H-M   'P 1'
#
loop_
_entity.id
_entity.type
_entity.pdbx_description
1 polymer ?
#
loop_
_entity_poly.entity_id
_entity_poly.type
_entity_poly.pdbx_seq_one_letter_code
_entity_poly.pdbx_strand_id
1 'polypeptide(L)'
;MAKKPLFRSKKLEDPKPLAPLATVSLQPIVDEVQQSYLDYAMSVIVARALPDVRDGLKPVHRRILYAMWSMGLKSSAKFRKSATVVGTVLGQYHPHGDTAVYDTMVRLAQDFSLRYPLINGHGNFGSMDGDSAAAMRYTEAKLQKIAEEMLLDIEKETVDFVPNYDGIHQEPLFLPAKLPNLLLNGTVGIAVGMATNIPPHNLRELGGAIMHLIEQPDATVEDLLKFVKGPDFPTGGQIFDASEIKRAYATGRGAIV
;
A
#
# COMPACT_ATOMS: atom_id res chain seq x y z
N MET A 1 -9.71 63.57 12.09
CA MET A 1 -9.55 63.06 13.47
C MET A 1 -9.57 61.54 13.44
N ALA A 2 -8.41 60.90 13.58
CA ALA A 2 -8.25 59.45 13.50
C ALA A 2 -8.60 58.78 14.85
N LYS A 3 -9.52 57.82 14.85
CA LYS A 3 -9.82 56.98 16.03
C LYS A 3 -8.73 55.91 16.16
N LYS A 4 -7.97 55.94 17.27
CA LYS A 4 -7.06 54.84 17.66
C LYS A 4 -7.87 53.59 18.03
N PRO A 5 -7.43 52.37 17.66
CA PRO A 5 -8.10 51.15 18.08
C PRO A 5 -7.84 50.89 19.57
N LEU A 6 -8.90 50.53 20.28
CA LEU A 6 -8.94 50.32 21.72
C LEU A 6 -8.65 48.85 22.06
N PHE A 7 -7.48 48.34 21.72
CA PHE A 7 -7.03 47.02 22.20
C PHE A 7 -5.59 47.11 22.65
N ARG A 8 -5.39 47.36 23.94
CA ARG A 8 -4.15 46.99 24.63
C ARG A 8 -4.14 45.46 24.71
N SER A 9 -3.20 44.81 24.05
CA SER A 9 -2.89 43.40 24.32
C SER A 9 -2.44 43.28 25.77
N LYS A 10 -3.32 42.78 26.65
CA LYS A 10 -2.85 42.20 27.90
C LYS A 10 -1.99 41.01 27.49
N LYS A 11 -0.68 41.06 27.77
CA LYS A 11 0.12 39.85 27.85
C LYS A 11 -0.62 38.92 28.81
N LEU A 12 -1.15 37.82 28.29
CA LEU A 12 -1.58 36.70 29.12
C LEU A 12 -0.33 36.28 29.89
N GLU A 13 -0.36 36.42 31.21
CA GLU A 13 0.67 35.81 32.05
C GLU A 13 0.56 34.31 31.89
N ASP A 14 1.69 33.64 31.67
CA ASP A 14 1.73 32.19 31.63
C ASP A 14 1.13 31.66 32.95
N PRO A 15 0.18 30.71 32.90
CA PRO A 15 -0.45 30.19 34.09
C PRO A 15 0.63 29.63 35.02
N LYS A 16 0.65 30.11 36.28
CA LYS A 16 1.56 29.59 37.30
C LYS A 16 1.42 28.07 37.36
N PRO A 17 2.52 27.30 37.34
CA PRO A 17 2.43 25.86 37.40
C PRO A 17 1.71 25.45 38.69
N LEU A 18 0.56 24.80 38.52
CA LEU A 18 -0.16 24.16 39.62
C LEU A 18 0.79 23.13 40.25
N ALA A 19 0.92 23.17 41.57
CA ALA A 19 1.71 22.17 42.28
C ALA A 19 1.19 20.77 41.90
N PRO A 20 2.07 19.82 41.51
CA PRO A 20 1.63 18.51 41.10
C PRO A 20 0.89 17.83 42.26
N LEU A 21 -0.43 17.65 42.10
CA LEU A 21 -1.13 16.59 42.82
C LEU A 21 -0.42 15.31 42.40
N ALA A 22 0.05 14.50 43.35
CA ALA A 22 1.09 13.47 43.17
C ALA A 22 0.86 12.37 42.10
N THR A 23 -0.22 12.47 41.30
CA THR A 23 -0.62 11.55 40.24
C THR A 23 -0.91 12.23 38.90
N VAL A 24 -0.83 13.56 38.79
CA VAL A 24 -1.15 14.32 37.57
C VAL A 24 0.04 15.18 37.16
N SER A 25 0.63 14.87 36.00
CA SER A 25 1.63 15.72 35.35
C SER A 25 0.93 16.76 34.47
N LEU A 26 1.37 18.02 34.56
CA LEU A 26 0.95 19.05 33.62
C LEU A 26 1.56 18.75 32.24
N GLN A 27 0.71 18.66 31.22
CA GLN A 27 1.14 18.46 29.83
C GLN A 27 0.88 19.75 29.03
N PRO A 28 1.91 20.44 28.53
CA PRO A 28 1.73 21.60 27.67
C PRO A 28 1.00 21.23 26.38
N ILE A 29 -0.03 21.99 26.02
CA ILE A 29 -0.86 21.70 24.84
C ILE A 29 -0.06 21.71 23.54
N VAL A 30 0.94 22.58 23.42
CA VAL A 30 1.77 22.69 22.21
C VAL A 30 2.58 21.42 22.01
N ASP A 31 3.22 20.94 23.09
CA ASP A 31 4.05 19.73 23.06
C ASP A 31 3.19 18.49 22.77
N GLU A 32 2.02 18.39 23.41
CA GLU A 32 1.08 17.29 23.21
C GLU A 32 0.56 17.21 21.77
N VAL A 33 0.10 18.36 21.23
CA VAL A 33 -0.42 18.41 19.87
C VAL A 33 0.68 18.09 18.86
N GLN A 34 1.89 18.59 19.07
CA GLN A 34 3.03 18.30 18.19
C GLN A 34 3.37 16.80 18.21
N GLN A 35 3.52 16.21 19.39
CA GLN A 35 3.87 14.80 19.54
C GLN A 35 2.79 13.88 18.96
N SER A 36 1.53 14.07 19.35
CA SER A 36 0.40 13.27 18.85
C SER A 36 0.23 13.39 17.34
N TYR A 37 0.44 14.59 16.77
CA TYR A 37 0.38 14.78 15.32
C TYR A 37 1.53 14.07 14.59
N LEU A 38 2.76 14.16 15.11
CA LEU A 38 3.93 13.50 14.52
C LEU A 38 3.80 11.97 14.58
N ASP A 39 3.35 11.41 15.71
CA ASP A 39 3.15 9.97 15.86
C ASP A 39 2.09 9.45 14.88
N TYR A 40 0.97 10.16 14.75
CA TYR A 40 -0.04 9.86 13.75
C TYR A 40 0.52 9.95 12.33
N ALA A 41 1.20 11.05 11.98
CA ALA A 41 1.73 11.27 10.64
C ALA A 41 2.73 10.18 10.24
N MET A 42 3.66 9.83 11.13
CA MET A 42 4.64 8.77 10.90
C MET A 42 3.97 7.41 10.74
N SER A 43 2.96 7.09 11.57
CA SER A 43 2.20 5.84 11.44
C SER A 43 1.52 5.72 10.06
N VAL A 44 0.97 6.82 9.54
CA VAL A 44 0.30 6.84 8.24
C VAL A 44 1.30 6.68 7.10
N ILE A 45 2.44 7.36 7.17
CA ILE A 45 3.48 7.31 6.13
C ILE A 45 4.10 5.91 6.05
N VAL A 46 4.54 5.36 7.18
CA VAL A 46 5.34 4.12 7.21
C VAL A 46 4.47 2.87 7.16
N ALA A 47 3.31 2.87 7.82
CA ALA A 47 2.55 1.65 8.09
C ALA A 47 1.15 1.63 7.48
N ARG A 48 0.81 2.56 6.57
CA ARG A 48 -0.54 2.61 5.97
C ARG A 48 -0.56 3.00 4.51
N ALA A 49 -0.12 4.21 4.19
CA ALA A 49 -0.47 4.87 2.95
C ALA A 49 0.46 4.52 1.78
N LEU A 50 1.77 4.40 2.05
CA LEU A 50 2.79 4.16 1.04
C LEU A 50 3.18 2.66 1.02
N PRO A 51 3.48 2.11 -0.16
CA PRO A 51 4.00 0.75 -0.28
C PRO A 51 5.49 0.69 0.07
N ASP A 52 5.98 -0.51 0.35
CA ASP A 52 7.41 -0.79 0.39
C ASP A 52 7.96 -0.97 -1.04
N VAL A 53 9.15 -0.47 -1.32
CA VAL A 53 9.75 -0.56 -2.67
C VAL A 53 10.10 -1.99 -3.06
N ARG A 54 10.40 -2.86 -2.08
CA ARG A 54 10.88 -4.23 -2.30
C ARG A 54 9.79 -5.15 -2.86
N ASP A 55 8.58 -5.04 -2.33
CA ASP A 55 7.45 -5.88 -2.75
C ASP A 55 6.29 -5.10 -3.41
N GLY A 56 6.33 -3.77 -3.37
CA GLY A 56 5.28 -2.91 -3.91
C GLY A 56 3.97 -2.95 -3.13
N LEU A 57 3.96 -3.50 -1.91
CA LEU A 57 2.75 -3.72 -1.12
C LEU A 57 2.65 -2.76 0.07
N LYS A 58 1.40 -2.43 0.38
CA LYS A 58 1.03 -1.79 1.66
C LYS A 58 0.80 -2.89 2.71
N PRO A 59 0.85 -2.58 4.01
CA PRO A 59 0.70 -3.60 5.05
C PRO A 59 -0.57 -4.44 4.94
N VAL A 60 -1.72 -3.84 4.60
CA VAL A 60 -2.98 -4.59 4.41
C VAL A 60 -2.89 -5.60 3.26
N HIS A 61 -2.28 -5.25 2.12
CA HIS A 61 -2.11 -6.18 1.00
C HIS A 61 -1.23 -7.36 1.42
N ARG A 62 -0.10 -7.07 2.07
CA ARG A 62 0.86 -8.07 2.54
C ARG A 62 0.24 -9.07 3.50
N ARG A 63 -0.50 -8.56 4.50
CA ARG A 63 -1.21 -9.38 5.49
C ARG A 63 -2.28 -10.28 4.86
N ILE A 64 -3.01 -9.78 3.87
CA ILE A 64 -3.99 -10.61 3.13
C ILE A 64 -3.28 -11.75 2.39
N LEU A 65 -2.25 -11.46 1.59
CA LEU A 65 -1.53 -12.48 0.83
C LEU A 65 -0.85 -13.50 1.74
N TYR A 66 -0.21 -13.03 2.82
CA TYR A 66 0.43 -13.90 3.80
C TYR A 66 -0.58 -14.77 4.54
N ALA A 67 -1.70 -14.23 5.01
CA ALA A 67 -2.74 -15.02 5.67
C ALA A 67 -3.30 -16.09 4.73
N MET A 68 -3.61 -15.75 3.47
CA MET A 68 -4.08 -16.71 2.47
C MET A 68 -3.05 -17.82 2.21
N TRP A 69 -1.76 -17.47 2.15
CA TRP A 69 -0.67 -18.42 1.98
C TRP A 69 -0.55 -19.38 3.16
N SER A 70 -0.52 -18.85 4.38
CA SER A 70 -0.43 -19.61 5.64
C SER A 70 -1.64 -20.53 5.87
N MET A 71 -2.81 -20.15 5.34
CA MET A 71 -4.02 -21.00 5.32
C MET A 71 -3.99 -22.09 4.24
N GLY A 72 -2.98 -22.13 3.38
CA GLY A 72 -2.88 -23.05 2.25
C GLY A 72 -3.82 -22.73 1.09
N LEU A 73 -4.32 -21.49 0.98
CA LEU A 73 -5.21 -21.03 -0.11
C LEU A 73 -4.43 -20.70 -1.40
N LYS A 74 -3.57 -21.63 -1.83
CA LYS A 74 -2.82 -21.57 -3.09
C LYS A 74 -3.78 -21.59 -4.29
N SER A 75 -3.29 -21.28 -5.47
CA SER A 75 -4.07 -21.26 -6.71
C SER A 75 -4.69 -22.61 -7.06
N SER A 76 -4.07 -23.72 -6.67
CA SER A 76 -4.59 -25.08 -6.84
C SER A 76 -5.65 -25.48 -5.80
N ALA A 77 -5.80 -24.73 -4.71
CA ALA A 77 -6.75 -25.02 -3.65
C ALA A 77 -8.20 -24.76 -4.10
N LYS A 78 -9.15 -25.32 -3.33
CA LYS A 78 -10.57 -24.95 -3.44
C LYS A 78 -10.76 -23.52 -2.95
N PHE A 79 -11.71 -22.81 -3.58
CA PHE A 79 -12.16 -21.51 -3.09
C PHE A 79 -12.65 -21.62 -1.64
N ARG A 80 -12.43 -20.57 -0.86
CA ARG A 80 -12.95 -20.44 0.51
C ARG A 80 -13.64 -19.12 0.71
N LYS A 81 -14.63 -19.12 1.60
CA LYS A 81 -15.42 -17.93 1.92
C LYS A 81 -14.51 -16.76 2.27
N SER A 82 -14.77 -15.61 1.65
CA SER A 82 -14.04 -14.37 1.89
C SER A 82 -14.06 -13.98 3.36
N ALA A 83 -15.19 -14.21 4.06
CA ALA A 83 -15.31 -14.00 5.51
C ALA A 83 -14.26 -14.78 6.33
N THR A 84 -13.88 -15.98 5.89
CA THR A 84 -12.84 -16.78 6.57
C THR A 84 -11.46 -16.13 6.40
N VAL A 85 -11.13 -15.64 5.21
CA VAL A 85 -9.86 -14.95 4.96
C VAL A 85 -9.79 -13.65 5.76
N VAL A 86 -10.84 -12.83 5.70
CA VAL A 86 -10.93 -11.57 6.46
C VAL A 86 -10.80 -11.83 7.95
N GLY A 87 -11.54 -12.81 8.49
CA GLY A 87 -11.45 -13.18 9.91
C GLY A 87 -10.04 -13.57 10.35
N THR A 88 -9.31 -14.35 9.54
CA THR A 88 -7.91 -14.71 9.83
C THR A 88 -7.00 -13.48 9.82
N VAL A 89 -7.14 -12.61 8.81
CA VAL A 89 -6.32 -11.38 8.71
C VAL A 89 -6.54 -10.48 9.92
N LEU A 90 -7.80 -10.29 10.33
CA LEU A 90 -8.13 -9.48 11.50
C LEU A 90 -7.61 -10.07 12.80
N GLY A 91 -7.86 -11.37 13.00
CA GLY A 91 -7.46 -12.07 14.22
C GLY A 91 -5.95 -12.12 14.40
N GLN A 92 -5.19 -12.34 13.33
CA GLN A 92 -3.76 -12.60 13.43
C GLN A 92 -2.86 -11.40 13.12
N TYR A 93 -3.25 -10.49 12.22
CA TYR A 93 -2.30 -9.53 11.65
C TYR A 93 -2.79 -8.08 11.58
N HIS A 94 -4.09 -7.82 11.44
CA HIS A 94 -4.62 -6.49 11.10
C HIS A 94 -5.73 -6.05 12.06
N PRO A 95 -5.42 -5.39 13.19
CA PRO A 95 -6.39 -5.02 14.23
C PRO A 95 -7.19 -3.76 13.86
N HIS A 96 -7.80 -3.76 12.67
CA HIS A 96 -8.61 -2.66 12.13
C HIS A 96 -9.96 -3.19 11.59
N GLY A 97 -10.73 -2.33 10.93
CA GLY A 97 -12.06 -2.71 10.42
C GLY A 97 -12.01 -3.82 9.37
N ASP A 98 -12.96 -4.73 9.44
CA ASP A 98 -13.18 -5.82 8.47
C ASP A 98 -13.41 -5.30 7.04
N THR A 99 -14.14 -4.19 6.94
CA THR A 99 -14.48 -3.54 5.68
C THR A 99 -13.23 -3.16 4.89
N ALA A 100 -12.23 -2.56 5.55
CA ALA A 100 -10.99 -2.17 4.89
C ALA A 100 -10.20 -3.37 4.34
N VAL A 101 -10.21 -4.49 5.07
CA VAL A 101 -9.56 -5.74 4.62
C VAL A 101 -10.34 -6.34 3.45
N TYR A 102 -11.67 -6.40 3.53
CA TYR A 102 -12.49 -6.99 2.49
C TYR A 102 -12.45 -6.16 1.20
N ASP A 103 -12.59 -4.84 1.27
CA ASP A 103 -12.54 -3.96 0.10
C ASP A 103 -11.16 -4.04 -0.58
N THR A 104 -10.10 -4.14 0.22
CA THR A 104 -8.75 -4.36 -0.32
C THR A 104 -8.65 -5.70 -1.04
N MET A 105 -9.17 -6.76 -0.44
CA MET A 105 -9.19 -8.10 -1.04
C MET A 105 -10.02 -8.14 -2.32
N VAL A 106 -11.14 -7.41 -2.37
CA VAL A 106 -11.98 -7.25 -3.55
C VAL A 106 -11.18 -6.58 -4.66
N ARG A 107 -10.52 -5.46 -4.37
CA ARG A 107 -9.70 -4.74 -5.35
C ARG A 107 -8.60 -5.61 -5.92
N LEU A 108 -7.90 -6.38 -5.08
CA LEU A 108 -6.85 -7.33 -5.50
C LEU A 108 -7.35 -8.45 -6.44
N ALA A 109 -8.66 -8.67 -6.53
CA ALA A 109 -9.29 -9.64 -7.42
C ALA A 109 -9.88 -9.05 -8.71
N GLN A 110 -10.03 -7.72 -8.79
CA GLN A 110 -10.61 -7.04 -9.94
C GLN A 110 -9.57 -6.83 -11.06
N ASP A 111 -9.81 -7.43 -12.22
CA ASP A 111 -8.96 -7.31 -13.41
C ASP A 111 -8.98 -5.93 -14.06
N PHE A 112 -10.05 -5.16 -13.86
CA PHE A 112 -10.11 -3.75 -14.25
C PHE A 112 -9.40 -2.81 -13.27
N SER A 113 -9.11 -3.24 -12.03
CA SER A 113 -8.36 -2.43 -11.06
C SER A 113 -6.87 -2.74 -11.04
N LEU A 114 -6.47 -4.00 -11.22
CA LEU A 114 -5.07 -4.42 -11.22
C LEU A 114 -4.72 -5.04 -12.57
N ARG A 115 -3.57 -4.65 -13.12
CA ARG A 115 -3.06 -5.23 -14.37
C ARG A 115 -2.79 -6.73 -14.27
N TYR A 116 -2.37 -7.17 -13.09
CA TYR A 116 -2.14 -8.56 -12.72
C TYR A 116 -2.77 -8.84 -11.34
N PRO A 117 -4.05 -9.27 -11.29
CA PRO A 117 -4.72 -9.59 -10.05
C PRO A 117 -3.94 -10.60 -9.22
N LEU A 118 -3.91 -10.38 -7.90
CA LEU A 118 -3.21 -11.26 -6.96
C LEU A 118 -4.17 -12.25 -6.28
N ILE A 119 -5.47 -11.96 -6.35
CA ILE A 119 -6.52 -12.79 -5.77
C ILE A 119 -7.44 -13.29 -6.87
N ASN A 120 -7.83 -14.56 -6.76
CA ASN A 120 -8.83 -15.18 -7.59
C ASN A 120 -10.13 -15.20 -6.80
N GLY A 121 -11.08 -14.37 -7.21
CA GLY A 121 -12.40 -14.25 -6.60
C GLY A 121 -13.43 -15.13 -7.31
N HIS A 122 -14.35 -15.71 -6.54
CA HIS A 122 -15.54 -16.40 -7.05
C HIS A 122 -16.80 -15.76 -6.45
N GLY A 123 -17.76 -15.43 -7.32
CA GLY A 123 -18.95 -14.64 -6.99
C GLY A 123 -18.86 -13.21 -7.53
N ASN A 124 -19.73 -12.32 -7.05
CA ASN A 124 -19.75 -10.93 -7.48
C ASN A 124 -18.70 -10.09 -6.73
N PHE A 125 -17.64 -9.69 -7.44
CA PHE A 125 -16.55 -8.82 -6.95
C PHE A 125 -16.68 -7.37 -7.46
N GLY A 126 -17.88 -6.95 -7.86
CA GLY A 126 -18.16 -5.63 -8.40
C GLY A 126 -17.91 -5.51 -9.90
N SER A 127 -18.18 -4.33 -10.44
CA SER A 127 -18.11 -4.03 -11.87
C SER A 127 -17.41 -2.69 -12.15
N MET A 128 -17.04 -2.46 -13.42
CA MET A 128 -16.49 -1.17 -13.86
C MET A 128 -17.55 -0.05 -13.85
N ASP A 129 -18.84 -0.39 -13.86
CA ASP A 129 -19.97 0.54 -13.81
C ASP A 129 -20.18 1.14 -12.40
N GLY A 130 -19.40 0.70 -11.41
CA GLY A 130 -19.44 1.19 -10.04
C GLY A 130 -20.24 0.30 -9.08
N ASP A 131 -20.69 -0.87 -9.52
CA ASP A 131 -21.36 -1.81 -8.62
C ASP A 131 -20.39 -2.33 -7.56
N SER A 132 -20.82 -2.28 -6.31
CA SER A 132 -20.06 -2.83 -5.19
C SER A 132 -20.05 -4.36 -5.24
N ALA A 133 -19.01 -4.96 -4.66
CA ALA A 133 -18.97 -6.41 -4.46
C ALA A 133 -20.13 -6.88 -3.57
N ALA A 134 -20.53 -8.15 -3.74
CA ALA A 134 -21.46 -8.78 -2.81
C ALA A 134 -20.81 -8.89 -1.42
N ALA A 135 -21.60 -9.06 -0.36
CA ALA A 135 -21.05 -9.23 0.98
C ALA A 135 -20.12 -10.45 1.08
N MET A 136 -19.08 -10.37 1.93
CA MET A 136 -18.04 -11.40 2.12
C MET A 136 -18.53 -12.81 2.51
N ARG A 137 -19.80 -12.95 2.89
CA ARG A 137 -20.47 -14.24 3.13
C ARG A 137 -20.87 -14.98 1.85
N TYR A 138 -21.00 -14.25 0.74
CA TYR A 138 -21.37 -14.79 -0.57
C TYR A 138 -20.15 -15.07 -1.44
N THR A 139 -19.14 -14.20 -1.37
CA THR A 139 -17.93 -14.34 -2.18
C THR A 139 -16.96 -15.36 -1.59
N GLU A 140 -16.14 -15.93 -2.46
CA GLU A 140 -15.04 -16.81 -2.10
C GLU A 140 -13.75 -16.35 -2.78
N ALA A 141 -12.60 -16.68 -2.19
CA ALA A 141 -11.30 -16.28 -2.70
C ALA A 141 -10.24 -17.36 -2.51
N LYS A 142 -9.22 -17.34 -3.36
CA LYS A 142 -7.92 -18.01 -3.23
C LYS A 142 -6.83 -17.20 -3.94
N LEU A 143 -5.57 -17.55 -3.79
CA LEU A 143 -4.48 -16.85 -4.48
C LEU A 143 -4.54 -17.08 -6.00
N GLN A 144 -4.16 -16.06 -6.78
CA GLN A 144 -3.80 -16.25 -8.18
C GLN A 144 -2.45 -16.96 -8.27
N LYS A 145 -2.22 -17.69 -9.36
CA LYS A 145 -0.94 -18.38 -9.58
C LYS A 145 0.24 -17.40 -9.56
N ILE A 146 0.06 -16.22 -10.13
CA ILE A 146 1.11 -15.17 -10.14
C ILE A 146 1.42 -14.63 -8.74
N ALA A 147 0.43 -14.62 -7.83
CA ALA A 147 0.64 -14.15 -6.46
C ALA A 147 1.52 -15.10 -5.65
N GLU A 148 1.57 -16.39 -6.01
CA GLU A 148 2.47 -17.35 -5.35
C GLU A 148 3.95 -16.96 -5.56
N GLU A 149 4.31 -16.34 -6.68
CA GLU A 149 5.67 -15.83 -6.93
C GLU A 149 6.06 -14.69 -5.97
N MET A 150 5.08 -14.02 -5.35
CA MET A 150 5.35 -13.04 -4.30
C MET A 150 5.76 -13.69 -2.99
N LEU A 151 5.29 -14.91 -2.73
CA LEU A 151 5.39 -15.62 -1.45
C LEU A 151 6.36 -16.81 -1.49
N LEU A 152 6.79 -17.20 -2.68
CA LEU A 152 7.64 -18.37 -2.87
C LEU A 152 8.93 -18.25 -2.06
N ASP A 153 9.28 -19.34 -1.37
CA ASP A 153 10.46 -19.46 -0.50
C ASP A 153 10.41 -18.63 0.80
N ILE A 154 9.25 -18.12 1.20
CA ILE A 154 9.10 -17.37 2.46
C ILE A 154 9.42 -18.20 3.72
N GLU A 155 9.21 -19.52 3.68
CA GLU A 155 9.52 -20.43 4.79
C GLU A 155 11.01 -20.73 4.94
N LYS A 156 11.84 -20.30 3.98
CA LYS A 156 13.29 -20.53 3.98
C LYS A 156 14.07 -19.37 4.61
N GLU A 157 13.45 -18.62 5.52
CA GLU A 157 14.06 -17.48 6.22
C GLU A 157 14.62 -16.42 5.24
N THR A 158 13.92 -16.20 4.12
CA THR A 158 14.36 -15.28 3.06
C THR A 158 14.05 -13.81 3.35
N VAL A 159 13.19 -13.55 4.34
CA VAL A 159 12.78 -12.22 4.78
C VAL A 159 12.68 -12.17 6.30
N ASP A 160 12.86 -10.97 6.85
CA ASP A 160 12.71 -10.75 8.28
C ASP A 160 11.23 -10.79 8.69
N PHE A 161 10.98 -11.39 9.85
CA PHE A 161 9.68 -11.43 10.50
C PHE A 161 9.69 -10.57 11.76
N VAL A 162 8.54 -10.00 12.08
CA VAL A 162 8.31 -9.27 13.33
C VAL A 162 7.10 -9.83 14.06
N PRO A 163 7.05 -9.71 15.40
CA PRO A 163 5.84 -9.98 16.15
C PRO A 163 4.67 -9.17 15.62
N ASN A 164 3.50 -9.78 15.56
CA ASN A 164 2.26 -9.09 15.26
C ASN A 164 1.85 -8.16 16.43
N TYR A 165 0.66 -7.56 16.31
CA TYR A 165 0.18 -6.53 17.25
C TYR A 165 0.01 -6.99 18.72
N ASP A 166 -0.17 -8.28 18.98
CA ASP A 166 -0.31 -8.87 20.32
C ASP A 166 0.87 -9.78 20.71
N GLY A 167 1.85 -9.96 19.81
CA GLY A 167 3.03 -10.79 20.02
C GLY A 167 2.81 -12.30 19.92
N ILE A 168 1.60 -12.78 19.61
CA ILE A 168 1.29 -14.22 19.52
C ILE A 168 1.73 -14.81 18.18
N HIS A 169 1.63 -14.03 17.11
CA HIS A 169 1.99 -14.45 15.75
C HIS A 169 3.19 -13.65 15.23
N GLN A 170 3.75 -14.12 14.12
CA GLN A 170 4.79 -13.42 13.38
C GLN A 170 4.24 -12.99 12.02
N GLU A 171 4.62 -11.81 11.54
CA GLU A 171 4.31 -11.34 10.19
C GLU A 171 5.58 -10.88 9.46
N PRO A 172 5.67 -11.09 8.13
CA PRO A 172 6.82 -10.67 7.36
C PRO A 172 6.84 -9.14 7.20
N LEU A 173 8.01 -8.52 7.34
CA LEU A 173 8.17 -7.07 7.08
C LEU A 173 7.87 -6.74 5.60
N PHE A 174 8.34 -7.58 4.69
CA PHE A 174 8.12 -7.54 3.24
C PHE A 174 8.07 -8.97 2.70
N LEU A 175 7.50 -9.18 1.52
CA LEU A 175 7.47 -10.50 0.89
C LEU A 175 8.75 -10.76 0.07
N PRO A 176 9.11 -12.04 -0.19
CA PRO A 176 10.22 -12.39 -1.08
C PRO A 176 10.13 -11.74 -2.48
N ALA A 177 8.91 -11.54 -2.99
CA ALA A 177 8.61 -10.70 -4.15
C ALA A 177 9.48 -10.96 -5.39
N LYS A 178 9.40 -12.17 -5.98
CA LYS A 178 10.12 -12.49 -7.23
C LYS A 178 9.65 -11.66 -8.43
N LEU A 179 8.51 -11.00 -8.31
CA LEU A 179 7.97 -10.10 -9.32
C LEU A 179 8.28 -8.64 -8.96
N PRO A 180 8.56 -7.76 -9.94
CA PRO A 180 8.73 -6.32 -9.72
C PRO A 180 7.36 -5.64 -9.48
N ASN A 181 6.63 -6.08 -8.45
CA ASN A 181 5.21 -5.83 -8.28
C ASN A 181 4.85 -4.34 -8.13
N LEU A 182 5.76 -3.52 -7.57
CA LEU A 182 5.59 -2.08 -7.47
C LEU A 182 5.31 -1.43 -8.84
N LEU A 183 6.10 -1.77 -9.85
CA LEU A 183 5.95 -1.24 -11.21
C LEU A 183 4.93 -2.06 -12.00
N LEU A 184 4.85 -3.36 -11.75
CA LEU A 184 3.97 -4.28 -12.46
C LEU A 184 2.49 -3.92 -12.29
N ASN A 185 2.06 -3.74 -11.05
CA ASN A 185 0.68 -3.40 -10.72
C ASN A 185 0.48 -1.92 -10.40
N GLY A 186 1.56 -1.17 -10.19
CA GLY A 186 1.46 0.22 -9.76
C GLY A 186 0.90 0.35 -8.35
N THR A 187 0.74 1.59 -7.90
CA THR A 187 0.17 1.89 -6.58
C THR A 187 -0.31 3.33 -6.51
N VAL A 188 -1.31 3.58 -5.67
CA VAL A 188 -1.76 4.93 -5.32
C VAL A 188 -1.82 5.02 -3.82
N GLY A 189 -1.26 6.08 -3.26
CA GLY A 189 -1.25 6.31 -1.81
C GLY A 189 -1.25 7.79 -1.49
N ILE A 190 -2.07 8.19 -0.53
CA ILE A 190 -2.12 9.55 0.01
C ILE A 190 -1.78 9.43 1.49
N ALA A 191 -0.65 10.01 1.88
CA ALA A 191 -0.16 10.02 3.25
C ALA A 191 -0.28 11.43 3.85
N VAL A 192 0.34 11.65 5.01
CA VAL A 192 0.41 12.99 5.60
C VAL A 192 1.55 13.77 4.94
N GLY A 193 1.21 14.85 4.22
CA GLY A 193 2.17 15.74 3.57
C GLY A 193 2.78 15.21 2.26
N MET A 194 2.40 14.01 1.81
CA MET A 194 2.93 13.41 0.57
C MET A 194 1.92 12.45 -0.08
N ALA A 195 2.14 12.17 -1.36
CA ALA A 195 1.35 11.21 -2.12
C ALA A 195 2.24 10.46 -3.13
N THR A 196 1.79 9.29 -3.55
CA THR A 196 2.41 8.48 -4.60
C THR A 196 1.34 8.01 -5.59
N ASN A 197 1.70 7.99 -6.87
CA ASN A 197 0.89 7.46 -7.95
C ASN A 197 1.84 6.86 -9.00
N ILE A 198 1.90 5.54 -9.04
CA ILE A 198 2.77 4.77 -9.94
C ILE A 198 1.84 3.96 -10.84
N PRO A 199 1.92 4.15 -12.17
CA PRO A 199 1.08 3.38 -13.09
C PRO A 199 1.59 1.94 -13.26
N PRO A 200 0.72 0.99 -13.65
CA PRO A 200 1.12 -0.39 -13.96
C PRO A 200 1.92 -0.48 -15.26
N HIS A 201 2.70 -1.55 -15.41
CA HIS A 201 3.56 -1.81 -16.56
C HIS A 201 3.49 -3.27 -16.99
N ASN A 202 3.94 -3.54 -18.22
CA ASN A 202 3.94 -4.88 -18.78
C ASN A 202 5.06 -5.76 -18.20
N LEU A 203 4.73 -6.99 -17.78
CA LEU A 203 5.70 -7.93 -17.19
C LEU A 203 6.87 -8.27 -18.12
N ARG A 204 6.63 -8.42 -19.44
CA ARG A 204 7.68 -8.77 -20.39
C ARG A 204 8.65 -7.62 -20.60
N GLU A 205 8.12 -6.39 -20.65
CA GLU A 205 8.93 -5.18 -20.78
C GLU A 205 9.79 -4.94 -19.53
N LEU A 206 9.18 -5.06 -18.34
CA LEU A 206 9.92 -4.98 -17.07
C LEU A 206 10.99 -6.07 -16.96
N GLY A 207 10.65 -7.32 -17.30
CA GLY A 207 11.62 -8.42 -17.29
C GLY A 207 12.79 -8.18 -18.23
N GLY A 208 12.53 -7.67 -19.45
CA GLY A 208 13.57 -7.31 -20.41
C GLY A 208 14.47 -6.18 -19.90
N ALA A 209 13.90 -5.14 -19.30
CA ALA A 209 14.66 -4.04 -18.71
C ALA A 209 15.51 -4.48 -17.52
N ILE A 210 14.97 -5.33 -16.64
CA ILE A 210 15.72 -5.88 -15.50
C ILE A 210 16.90 -6.74 -15.97
N MET A 211 16.66 -7.63 -16.95
CA MET A 211 17.72 -8.44 -17.56
C MET A 211 18.82 -7.56 -18.17
N HIS A 212 18.44 -6.52 -18.91
CA HIS A 212 19.38 -5.58 -19.50
C HIS A 212 20.19 -4.82 -18.42
N LEU A 213 19.55 -4.38 -17.35
CA LEU A 213 20.21 -3.67 -16.25
C LEU A 213 21.17 -4.57 -15.45
N ILE A 214 20.87 -5.87 -15.35
CA ILE A 214 21.79 -6.86 -14.74
C ILE A 214 23.06 -6.99 -15.59
N GLU A 215 22.92 -7.03 -16.92
CA GLU A 215 24.06 -7.15 -17.86
C GLU A 215 24.84 -5.83 -18.01
N GLN A 216 24.13 -4.69 -17.95
CA GLN A 216 24.69 -3.34 -18.10
C GLN A 216 24.24 -2.43 -16.94
N PRO A 217 24.95 -2.46 -15.80
CA PRO A 217 24.56 -1.68 -14.61
C PRO A 217 24.54 -0.16 -14.79
N ASP A 218 25.33 0.36 -15.75
CA ASP A 218 25.40 1.79 -16.08
C ASP A 218 24.37 2.23 -17.14
N ALA A 219 23.39 1.38 -17.45
CA ALA A 219 22.35 1.68 -18.43
C ALA A 219 21.60 2.97 -18.07
N THR A 220 21.41 3.83 -19.07
CA THR A 220 20.68 5.09 -18.90
C THR A 220 19.17 4.87 -18.94
N VAL A 221 18.39 5.88 -18.54
CA VAL A 221 16.92 5.84 -18.67
C VAL A 221 16.53 5.63 -20.14
N GLU A 222 17.26 6.25 -21.06
CA GLU A 222 17.09 6.07 -22.50
C GLU A 222 17.31 4.63 -22.97
N ASP A 223 18.24 3.91 -22.35
CA ASP A 223 18.48 2.50 -22.66
C ASP A 223 17.34 1.62 -22.14
N LEU A 224 16.85 1.88 -20.92
CA LEU A 224 15.74 1.13 -20.33
C LEU A 224 14.41 1.38 -21.07
N LEU A 225 14.21 2.59 -21.61
CA LEU A 225 13.05 2.95 -22.43
C LEU A 225 12.95 2.18 -23.76
N LYS A 226 14.04 1.55 -24.22
CA LYS A 226 13.99 0.62 -25.37
C LYS A 226 13.20 -0.64 -25.04
N PHE A 227 13.08 -0.99 -23.76
CA PHE A 227 12.36 -2.15 -23.26
C PHE A 227 11.01 -1.75 -22.67
N VAL A 228 10.98 -0.77 -21.75
CA VAL A 228 9.75 -0.26 -21.12
C VAL A 228 9.22 0.91 -21.93
N LYS A 229 8.20 0.65 -22.75
CA LYS A 229 7.67 1.64 -23.70
C LYS A 229 6.78 2.67 -23.02
N GLY A 230 6.21 2.31 -21.88
CA GLY A 230 5.29 3.14 -21.11
C GLY A 230 4.44 2.31 -20.15
N PRO A 231 3.45 2.95 -19.52
CA PRO A 231 2.44 2.25 -18.74
C PRO A 231 1.60 1.26 -19.56
N ASP A 232 1.14 0.19 -18.90
CA ASP A 232 0.23 -0.82 -19.44
C ASP A 232 -0.99 -0.95 -18.50
N PHE A 233 -2.04 -0.18 -18.77
CA PHE A 233 -3.24 -0.13 -17.93
C PHE A 233 -4.13 -1.37 -18.14
N PRO A 234 -4.79 -1.88 -17.08
CA PRO A 234 -5.67 -3.05 -17.18
C PRO A 234 -6.79 -2.91 -18.21
N THR A 235 -7.28 -1.69 -18.41
CA THR A 235 -8.38 -1.35 -19.34
C THR A 235 -7.88 -0.97 -20.74
N GLY A 236 -6.57 -0.98 -20.99
CA GLY A 236 -5.98 -0.38 -22.17
C GLY A 236 -6.18 1.14 -22.21
N GLY A 237 -6.20 1.71 -23.42
CA GLY A 237 -6.32 3.15 -23.64
C GLY A 237 -5.37 3.63 -24.74
N GLN A 238 -5.30 4.95 -24.92
CA GLN A 238 -4.31 5.61 -25.78
C GLN A 238 -3.56 6.62 -24.94
N ILE A 239 -2.22 6.60 -25.03
CA ILE A 239 -1.35 7.55 -24.34
C ILE A 239 -0.78 8.51 -25.40
N PHE A 240 -0.90 9.80 -25.13
CA PHE A 240 -0.36 10.88 -25.94
C PHE A 240 0.96 11.38 -25.33
N ASP A 241 1.83 11.86 -26.20
CA ASP A 241 3.11 12.48 -25.82
C ASP A 241 4.09 11.57 -25.05
N ALA A 242 4.82 10.73 -25.79
CA ALA A 242 5.86 9.87 -25.24
C ALA A 242 7.01 10.63 -24.53
N SER A 243 7.17 11.94 -24.78
CA SER A 243 8.21 12.74 -24.13
C SER A 243 7.94 12.93 -22.64
N GLU A 244 6.67 12.99 -22.25
CA GLU A 244 6.23 13.10 -20.86
C GLU A 244 6.49 11.83 -20.06
N ILE A 245 6.34 10.65 -20.69
CA ILE A 245 6.71 9.36 -20.09
C ILE A 245 8.20 9.35 -19.74
N LYS A 246 9.05 9.80 -20.68
CA LYS A 246 10.49 9.89 -20.45
C LYS A 246 10.82 10.81 -19.27
N ARG A 247 10.17 11.97 -19.18
CA ARG A 247 10.36 12.90 -18.04
C ARG A 247 9.93 12.26 -16.72
N ALA A 248 8.78 11.56 -16.71
CA ALA A 248 8.27 10.87 -15.54
C ALA A 248 9.27 9.83 -15.02
N TYR A 249 9.86 9.02 -15.90
CA TYR A 249 10.83 8.01 -15.51
C TYR A 249 12.18 8.59 -15.09
N ALA A 250 12.64 9.67 -15.73
CA ALA A 250 13.92 10.30 -15.37
C ALA A 250 13.87 11.05 -14.04
N THR A 251 12.71 11.59 -13.64
CA THR A 251 12.59 12.49 -12.48
C THR A 251 11.69 11.98 -11.36
N GLY A 252 10.94 10.90 -11.62
CA GLY A 252 9.87 10.41 -10.75
C GLY A 252 8.59 11.26 -10.78
N ARG A 253 8.51 12.30 -11.64
CA ARG A 253 7.34 13.18 -11.78
C ARG A 253 7.06 13.53 -13.25
N GLY A 254 5.84 13.32 -13.69
CA GLY A 254 5.38 13.71 -15.03
C GLY A 254 3.89 13.46 -15.18
N ALA A 255 3.28 14.13 -16.16
CA ALA A 255 1.88 13.88 -16.51
C ALA A 255 1.84 12.73 -17.53
N ILE A 256 0.75 11.97 -17.55
CA ILE A 256 0.48 10.98 -18.60
C ILE A 256 -0.95 11.25 -19.05
N VAL A 257 -1.13 11.50 -20.34
CA VAL A 257 -2.41 11.88 -20.96
C VAL A 257 -2.88 10.79 -21.89
#